data_AF-A0A6S7J2J3-F1
#
_entry.id   AF-A0A6S7J2J3-F1
#
_cell.length_a   1.000
_cell.length_b   1.000
_cell.length_c   1.000
_cell.angle_alpha   90.00
_cell.angle_beta   90.00
_cell.angle_gamma   90.00
#
_symmetry.space_group_name_H-M   'P 1'
#
loop_
_entity.id
_entity.type
_entity.pdbx_description
1 polymer ?
#
loop_
_entity_poly.entity_id
_entity_poly.type
_entity_poly.pdbx_seq_one_letter_code
_entity_poly.pdbx_strand_id
1 'polypeptide(L)'
;MQVHWDKYKSERNKVNSEMKRAKTVYYQTRIKEFSLAKDMKKTWSLINTLLGKGGKSSNIAEININDIIYNDRKQIAEHLNDYFVNIGPTLAAECERLSDYEDMHCNSTGVNSKFYFHTITESNILKNLKNLKVSKATGADGIPAKMLK
;
A
#
# COMPACT_ATOMS: atom_id res chain seq x y z
N MET A 1 22.83 40.32 36.38
CA MET A 1 22.37 39.79 35.07
C MET A 1 22.66 38.30 34.88
N GLN A 2 23.85 37.78 35.23
CA GLN A 2 24.22 36.36 35.09
C GLN A 2 23.23 35.37 35.74
N VAL A 3 22.83 35.63 37.01
CA VAL A 3 21.93 34.74 37.78
C VAL A 3 20.55 34.57 37.14
N HIS A 4 19.99 35.64 36.55
CA HIS A 4 18.69 35.56 35.86
C HIS A 4 18.79 34.76 34.56
N TRP A 5 19.91 34.89 33.85
CA TRP A 5 20.17 34.14 32.62
C TRP A 5 20.32 32.64 32.88
N ASP A 6 21.05 32.24 33.93
CA ASP A 6 21.23 30.84 34.29
C ASP A 6 19.93 30.20 34.78
N LYS A 7 19.12 30.93 35.55
CA LYS A 7 17.78 30.48 35.96
C LYS A 7 16.86 30.29 34.76
N TYR A 8 16.82 31.25 33.84
CA TYR A 8 16.07 31.12 32.58
C TYR A 8 16.53 29.89 31.79
N LYS A 9 17.84 29.70 31.63
CA LYS A 9 18.40 28.56 30.87
C LYS A 9 18.02 27.22 31.49
N SER A 10 18.06 27.11 32.81
CA SER A 10 17.64 25.92 33.56
C SER A 10 16.16 25.60 33.31
N GLU A 11 15.27 26.58 33.49
CA GLU A 11 13.83 26.36 33.27
C GLU A 11 13.50 26.07 31.81
N ARG A 12 14.13 26.77 30.86
CA ARG A 12 14.01 26.49 29.42
C ARG A 12 14.47 25.08 29.08
N ASN A 13 15.54 24.59 29.69
CA ASN A 13 16.02 23.23 29.47
C ASN A 13 15.07 22.19 30.07
N LYS A 14 14.53 22.42 31.27
CA LYS A 14 13.51 21.56 31.89
C LYS A 14 12.27 21.46 31.00
N VAL A 15 11.73 22.58 30.56
CA VAL A 15 10.55 22.60 29.66
C VAL A 15 10.83 21.86 28.36
N ASN A 16 12.00 22.08 27.75
CA ASN A 16 12.39 21.35 26.53
C ASN A 16 12.53 19.83 26.77
N SER A 17 13.09 19.44 27.91
CA SER A 17 13.21 18.04 28.32
C SER A 17 11.83 17.39 28.48
N GLU A 18 10.94 18.04 29.23
CA GLU A 18 9.58 17.55 29.46
C GLU A 18 8.77 17.48 28.17
N MET A 19 8.89 18.48 27.29
CA MET A 19 8.24 18.46 25.98
C MET A 19 8.75 17.30 25.11
N LYS A 20 10.06 17.03 25.10
CA LYS A 20 10.63 15.89 24.37
C LYS A 20 10.12 14.57 24.95
N ARG A 21 10.13 14.43 26.27
CA ARG A 21 9.64 13.24 26.98
C ARG A 21 8.17 12.98 26.67
N ALA A 22 7.32 14.00 26.78
CA ALA A 22 5.89 13.90 26.50
C ALA A 22 5.62 13.46 25.05
N LYS A 23 6.33 14.03 24.07
CA LYS A 23 6.24 13.60 22.66
C LYS A 23 6.63 12.14 22.49
N THR A 24 7.79 11.73 23.02
CA THR A 24 8.26 10.34 22.92
C THR A 24 7.24 9.36 23.51
N VAL A 25 6.74 9.64 24.71
CA VAL A 25 5.75 8.79 25.40
C VAL A 25 4.48 8.67 24.55
N TYR A 26 3.95 9.78 24.04
CA TYR A 26 2.76 9.78 23.18
C TYR A 26 2.92 8.88 21.96
N TYR A 27 3.99 9.08 21.17
CA TYR A 27 4.19 8.34 19.92
C TYR A 27 4.46 6.85 20.18
N GLN A 28 5.27 6.51 21.17
CA GLN A 28 5.52 5.11 21.55
C GLN A 28 4.23 4.41 21.98
N THR A 29 3.40 5.09 22.78
CA THR A 29 2.11 4.56 23.25
C THR A 29 1.18 4.29 22.07
N ARG A 30 1.01 5.27 21.18
CA ARG A 30 0.14 5.13 19.99
C ARG A 30 0.63 4.04 19.02
N ILE A 31 1.93 3.96 18.75
CA ILE A 31 2.50 2.91 17.89
C ILE A 31 2.24 1.52 18.50
N LYS A 32 2.41 1.37 19.81
CA LYS A 32 2.13 0.11 20.52
C LYS A 32 0.65 -0.25 20.44
N GLU A 33 -0.25 0.69 20.73
CA GLU A 33 -1.71 0.51 20.61
C GLU A 33 -2.13 0.03 19.22
N PHE A 34 -1.67 0.69 18.15
CA PHE A 34 -2.03 0.33 16.77
C PHE A 34 -1.43 -1.00 16.34
N SER A 35 -0.21 -1.31 16.79
CA SER A 35 0.44 -2.59 16.50
C SER A 35 -0.30 -3.76 17.16
N LEU A 36 -0.76 -3.59 18.41
CA LEU A 36 -1.58 -4.59 19.11
C LEU A 36 -2.94 -4.80 18.44
N ALA A 37 -3.54 -3.71 17.92
CA ALA A 37 -4.78 -3.77 17.15
C ALA A 37 -4.59 -4.29 15.70
N LYS A 38 -3.35 -4.59 15.28
CA LYS A 38 -2.99 -4.97 13.90
C LYS A 38 -3.42 -3.91 12.85
N ASP A 39 -3.54 -2.65 13.25
CA ASP A 39 -3.90 -1.53 12.36
C ASP A 39 -2.64 -0.91 11.74
N MET A 40 -2.06 -1.65 10.79
CA MET A 40 -0.83 -1.25 10.11
C MET A 40 -0.97 0.09 9.37
N LYS A 41 -2.18 0.43 8.92
CA LYS A 41 -2.48 1.71 8.25
C LYS A 41 -2.28 2.87 9.20
N LYS A 42 -2.84 2.80 10.42
CA LYS A 42 -2.64 3.85 11.43
C LYS A 42 -1.19 3.93 11.90
N THR A 43 -0.52 2.79 12.07
CA THR A 43 0.92 2.77 12.43
C THR A 43 1.75 3.52 11.40
N TRP A 44 1.64 3.20 10.11
CA TRP A 44 2.38 3.89 9.06
C TRP A 44 1.98 5.35 8.91
N SER A 45 0.70 5.69 9.08
CA SER A 45 0.25 7.09 9.07
C SER A 45 0.96 7.90 10.16
N LEU A 46 1.10 7.35 11.37
CA LEU A 46 1.76 8.03 12.49
C LEU A 46 3.26 8.16 12.28
N ILE A 47 3.92 7.12 11.75
CA ILE A 47 5.35 7.16 11.37
C ILE A 47 5.59 8.21 10.28
N ASN A 48 4.72 8.28 9.28
CA ASN A 48 4.85 9.28 8.21
C ASN A 48 4.72 10.70 8.74
N THR A 49 3.83 10.96 9.70
CA THR A 49 3.75 12.24 10.41
C THR A 49 5.06 12.57 11.13
N LEU A 50 5.67 11.59 11.82
CA LEU A 50 6.97 11.78 12.50
C LEU A 50 8.11 12.10 11.54
N LEU A 51 8.12 11.47 10.37
CA LEU A 51 9.14 11.68 9.34
C LEU A 51 8.89 12.95 8.51
N GLY A 52 7.82 13.71 8.78
CA GLY A 52 7.41 14.83 7.92
C GLY A 52 6.99 14.40 6.51
N LYS A 53 6.70 13.11 6.32
CA LYS A 53 6.20 12.52 5.07
C LYS A 53 4.68 12.64 4.99
N GLY A 54 4.17 13.84 5.23
CA GLY A 54 2.75 14.15 4.98
C GLY A 54 2.38 13.78 3.54
N GLY A 55 1.11 13.46 3.31
CA GLY A 55 0.62 12.99 2.00
C GLY A 55 1.00 13.98 0.89
N LYS A 56 2.07 13.67 0.15
CA LYS A 56 2.43 14.39 -1.06
C LYS A 56 1.50 13.89 -2.15
N SER A 57 0.45 14.64 -2.41
CA SER A 57 -0.27 14.53 -3.67
C SER A 57 0.64 15.10 -4.76
N SER A 58 1.52 14.27 -5.33
CA SER A 58 2.22 14.63 -6.55
C SER A 58 1.32 14.32 -7.73
N ASN A 59 0.73 15.36 -8.32
CA ASN A 59 0.19 15.24 -9.66
C ASN A 59 1.37 15.08 -10.64
N ILE A 60 1.19 14.29 -11.68
CA ILE A 60 2.15 14.23 -12.79
C ILE A 60 2.10 15.60 -13.47
N ALA A 61 3.18 16.37 -13.34
CA ALA A 61 3.29 17.70 -13.95
C ALA A 61 3.61 17.61 -15.44
N GLU A 62 4.44 16.63 -15.81
CA GLU A 62 4.85 16.37 -17.18
C GLU A 62 5.32 14.93 -17.35
N ILE A 63 5.32 14.45 -18.60
CA ILE A 63 5.94 13.20 -19.03
C ILE A 63 6.84 13.47 -20.23
N ASN A 64 7.97 12.75 -20.31
CA ASN A 64 8.85 12.77 -21.48
C ASN A 64 8.64 11.47 -22.26
N ILE A 65 8.28 11.61 -23.54
CA ILE A 65 8.15 10.49 -24.49
C ILE A 65 9.00 10.83 -25.69
N ASN A 66 10.04 10.04 -25.95
CA ASN A 66 10.94 10.21 -27.10
C ASN A 66 11.48 11.64 -27.23
N ASP A 67 11.98 12.19 -26.12
CA ASP A 67 12.52 13.56 -25.99
C ASP A 67 11.51 14.69 -26.18
N ILE A 68 10.20 14.38 -26.21
CA ILE A 68 9.11 15.36 -26.24
C ILE A 68 8.46 15.43 -24.86
N ILE A 69 8.38 16.64 -24.30
CA ILE A 69 7.76 16.91 -23.00
C ILE A 69 6.28 17.25 -23.20
N TYR A 70 5.41 16.47 -22.57
CA TYR A 70 3.97 16.72 -22.50
C TYR A 70 3.58 17.15 -21.09
N ASN A 71 2.92 18.30 -20.98
CA ASN A 71 2.47 18.88 -19.70
C ASN A 71 0.95 19.11 -19.64
N ASP A 72 0.23 18.90 -20.74
CA ASP A 72 -1.23 18.93 -20.74
C ASP A 72 -1.80 17.64 -20.12
N ARG A 73 -2.77 17.80 -19.21
CA ARG A 73 -3.32 16.67 -18.45
C ARG A 73 -4.06 15.67 -19.32
N LYS A 74 -4.75 16.12 -20.38
CA LYS A 74 -5.48 15.24 -21.28
C LYS A 74 -4.50 14.44 -22.12
N GLN A 75 -3.49 15.09 -22.69
CA GLN A 75 -2.43 14.41 -23.43
C GLN A 75 -1.66 13.41 -22.57
N ILE A 76 -1.32 13.77 -21.32
CA ILE A 76 -0.69 12.84 -20.37
C ILE A 76 -1.56 11.60 -20.16
N ALA A 77 -2.86 11.78 -19.92
CA ALA A 77 -3.78 10.66 -19.72
C ALA A 77 -3.91 9.77 -20.96
N GLU A 78 -4.00 10.38 -22.15
CA GLU A 78 -4.07 9.66 -23.42
C GLU A 78 -2.81 8.84 -23.67
N HIS A 79 -1.62 9.42 -23.48
CA HIS A 79 -0.35 8.70 -23.62
C HIS A 79 -0.17 7.57 -22.61
N LEU A 80 -0.54 7.77 -21.35
CA LEU A 80 -0.48 6.71 -20.34
C LEU A 80 -1.44 5.57 -20.70
N ASN A 81 -2.67 5.89 -21.13
CA ASN A 81 -3.64 4.90 -21.56
C ASN A 81 -3.12 4.09 -22.74
N ASP A 82 -2.61 4.76 -23.77
CA ASP A 82 -2.03 4.12 -24.95
C ASP A 82 -0.87 3.18 -24.57
N TYR A 83 0.06 3.65 -23.73
CA TYR A 83 1.17 2.82 -23.25
C TYR A 83 0.69 1.57 -22.50
N PHE A 84 -0.15 1.71 -21.48
CA PHE A 84 -0.52 0.57 -20.63
C PHE A 84 -1.47 -0.43 -21.31
N VAL A 85 -2.26 0.00 -22.30
CA VAL A 85 -3.08 -0.91 -23.11
C VAL A 85 -2.21 -1.70 -24.09
N ASN A 86 -1.20 -1.06 -24.70
CA ASN A 86 -0.44 -1.66 -25.79
C ASN A 86 0.85 -2.36 -25.36
N ILE A 87 1.43 -2.03 -24.20
CA ILE A 87 2.72 -2.61 -23.78
C ILE A 87 2.66 -4.14 -23.63
N GLY A 88 1.53 -4.69 -23.17
CA GLY A 88 1.34 -6.14 -23.06
C GLY A 88 1.42 -6.84 -24.43
N PRO A 89 0.53 -6.49 -25.39
CA PRO A 89 0.59 -7.02 -26.74
C PRO A 89 1.93 -6.79 -27.45
N THR A 90 2.53 -5.59 -27.32
CA THR A 90 3.82 -5.26 -27.94
C THR A 90 4.92 -6.18 -27.42
N LEU A 91 5.06 -6.31 -26.09
CA LEU A 91 6.05 -7.21 -25.50
C LEU A 91 5.80 -8.68 -25.87
N ALA A 92 4.53 -9.10 -25.93
CA ALA A 92 4.18 -10.46 -26.32
C ALA A 92 4.55 -10.76 -27.80
N ALA A 93 4.51 -9.77 -28.67
CA ALA A 93 4.92 -9.89 -30.07
C ALA A 93 6.45 -9.86 -30.25
N GLU A 94 7.16 -9.08 -29.42
CA GLU A 94 8.63 -9.00 -29.41
C GLU A 94 9.28 -10.22 -28.75
N CYS A 95 8.57 -10.87 -27.83
CA CYS A 95 9.04 -12.12 -27.25
C CYS A 95 9.04 -13.21 -28.34
N GLU A 96 10.22 -13.77 -28.62
CA GLU A 96 10.31 -15.00 -29.38
C GLU A 96 9.42 -16.05 -28.69
N ARG A 97 8.49 -16.59 -29.47
CA ARG A 97 7.64 -17.68 -29.03
C ARG A 97 8.57 -18.87 -28.80
N LEU A 98 9.04 -19.04 -27.56
CA LEU A 98 9.85 -20.18 -27.18
C LEU A 98 9.06 -21.43 -27.59
N SER A 99 9.51 -22.08 -28.67
CA SER A 99 8.89 -23.28 -29.25
C SER A 99 8.80 -24.43 -28.25
N ASP A 100 9.53 -24.32 -27.15
CA ASP A 100 9.72 -25.38 -26.18
C ASP A 100 8.79 -25.23 -24.95
N TYR A 101 7.89 -24.23 -24.94
CA TYR A 101 6.94 -24.06 -23.84
C TYR A 101 5.71 -24.97 -23.92
N GLU A 102 5.40 -25.55 -25.09
CA GLU A 102 4.33 -26.56 -25.17
C GLU A 102 4.68 -27.85 -24.41
N ASP A 103 5.97 -28.10 -24.16
CA ASP A 103 6.47 -29.27 -23.41
C ASP A 103 6.75 -28.96 -21.93
N MET A 104 6.57 -27.70 -21.50
CA MET A 104 6.55 -27.33 -20.07
C MET A 104 5.16 -27.55 -19.46
N HIS A 105 4.32 -28.39 -20.07
CA HIS A 105 3.22 -29.02 -19.38
C HIS A 105 3.78 -30.01 -18.35
N CYS A 106 3.97 -29.52 -17.14
CA CYS A 106 3.98 -30.29 -15.90
C CYS A 106 4.36 -31.78 -16.03
N ASN A 107 5.59 -32.07 -16.46
CA ASN A 107 6.26 -33.29 -16.02
C ASN A 107 6.64 -33.11 -14.53
N SER A 108 5.63 -32.85 -13.69
CA SER A 108 5.76 -32.92 -12.24
C SER A 108 5.78 -34.39 -11.86
N THR A 109 6.86 -35.09 -12.22
CA THR A 109 7.15 -36.40 -11.69
C THR A 109 7.48 -36.23 -10.21
N GLY A 110 6.46 -36.26 -9.35
CA GLY A 110 6.67 -36.30 -7.89
C GLY A 110 5.80 -35.41 -7.02
N VAL A 111 4.69 -34.84 -7.50
CA VAL A 111 3.75 -34.17 -6.58
C VAL A 111 2.80 -35.22 -6.00
N ASN A 112 3.14 -35.72 -4.82
CA ASN A 112 2.33 -36.67 -4.05
C ASN A 112 1.20 -35.99 -3.24
N SER A 113 0.85 -34.73 -3.56
CA SER A 113 -0.24 -34.02 -2.90
C SER A 113 -1.55 -34.32 -3.62
N LYS A 114 -2.46 -35.01 -2.91
CA LYS A 114 -3.82 -35.26 -3.39
C LYS A 114 -4.70 -34.07 -3.03
N PHE A 115 -5.38 -33.50 -4.02
CA PHE A 115 -6.42 -32.49 -3.81
C PHE A 115 -7.77 -33.18 -3.56
N TYR A 116 -8.51 -32.71 -2.57
CA TYR A 116 -9.85 -33.21 -2.27
C TYR A 116 -10.81 -32.04 -2.04
N PHE A 117 -12.04 -32.19 -2.54
CA PHE A 117 -13.13 -31.32 -2.16
C PHE A 117 -13.58 -31.64 -0.74
N HIS A 118 -13.76 -30.60 0.07
CA HIS A 118 -14.28 -30.71 1.43
C HIS A 118 -15.67 -30.09 1.48
N THR A 119 -16.59 -30.74 2.18
CA THR A 119 -17.90 -30.14 2.48
C THR A 119 -17.71 -28.88 3.32
N ILE A 120 -18.30 -27.77 2.87
CA ILE A 120 -18.22 -26.48 3.54
C ILE A 120 -19.33 -26.40 4.60
N THR A 121 -19.00 -25.92 5.79
CA THR A 121 -19.98 -25.70 6.86
C THR A 121 -20.54 -24.27 6.81
N GLU A 122 -21.76 -24.08 7.30
CA GLU A 122 -22.37 -22.75 7.41
C GLU A 122 -21.51 -21.78 8.21
N SER A 123 -20.89 -22.25 9.30
CA SER A 123 -19.94 -21.47 10.11
C SER A 123 -18.73 -20.98 9.29
N ASN A 124 -18.24 -21.81 8.36
CA ASN A 124 -17.16 -21.41 7.46
C ASN A 124 -17.61 -20.29 6.50
N ILE A 125 -18.81 -20.41 5.92
CA ILE A 125 -19.39 -19.37 5.05
C ILE A 125 -19.56 -18.07 5.83
N LEU A 126 -20.19 -18.11 7.01
CA LEU A 126 -20.42 -16.94 7.85
C LEU A 126 -19.12 -16.26 8.27
N LYS A 127 -18.08 -17.04 8.61
CA LYS A 127 -16.75 -16.53 8.92
C LYS A 127 -16.14 -15.80 7.73
N ASN A 128 -16.23 -16.36 6.53
CA ASN A 128 -15.71 -15.74 5.31
C ASN A 128 -16.47 -14.47 4.95
N LEU A 129 -17.81 -14.47 5.02
CA LEU A 129 -18.64 -13.28 4.79
C LEU A 129 -18.32 -12.16 5.78
N LYS A 130 -18.15 -12.47 7.07
CA LYS A 130 -17.76 -11.47 8.09
C LYS A 130 -16.41 -10.82 7.79
N ASN A 131 -15.46 -11.61 7.29
CA ASN A 131 -14.11 -11.17 6.94
C ASN A 131 -14.01 -10.52 5.55
N LEU A 132 -15.08 -10.53 4.76
CA LEU A 132 -15.12 -9.91 3.45
C LEU A 132 -14.89 -8.40 3.57
N LYS A 133 -13.92 -7.90 2.80
CA LYS A 133 -13.56 -6.48 2.80
C LYS A 133 -14.52 -5.71 1.91
N VAL A 134 -15.55 -5.12 2.51
CA VAL A 134 -16.59 -4.33 1.82
C VAL A 134 -16.06 -3.13 1.02
N SER A 135 -14.85 -2.66 1.34
CA SER A 135 -14.20 -1.53 0.67
C SER A 135 -13.40 -1.91 -0.58
N LYS A 136 -13.45 -3.17 -1.02
CA LYS A 136 -12.73 -3.62 -2.22
C LYS A 136 -13.52 -3.29 -3.49
N ALA A 137 -12.78 -3.17 -4.59
CA ALA A 137 -13.35 -2.89 -5.90
C ALA A 137 -14.32 -3.99 -6.32
N THR A 138 -15.33 -3.60 -7.10
CA THR A 138 -16.33 -4.52 -7.65
C THR A 138 -15.67 -5.37 -8.74
N GLY A 139 -15.97 -6.67 -8.75
CA GLY A 139 -15.47 -7.59 -9.76
C GLY A 139 -16.10 -7.34 -11.13
N ALA A 140 -15.68 -8.13 -12.11
CA ALA A 140 -16.27 -8.11 -13.46
C ALA A 140 -17.75 -8.56 -13.47
N ASP A 141 -18.21 -9.22 -12.41
CA ASP A 141 -19.61 -9.63 -12.19
C ASP A 141 -20.52 -8.45 -11.80
N GLY A 142 -19.98 -7.28 -11.47
CA GLY A 142 -20.75 -6.12 -11.06
C GLY A 142 -21.34 -6.22 -9.65
N ILE A 143 -20.97 -7.23 -8.85
CA ILE A 143 -21.54 -7.45 -7.51
C ILE A 143 -20.56 -6.91 -6.46
N PRO A 144 -20.88 -5.78 -5.79
CA PRO A 144 -19.97 -5.21 -4.80
C PRO A 144 -20.02 -6.00 -3.50
N ALA A 145 -18.86 -6.18 -2.86
CA ALA A 145 -18.73 -6.90 -1.58
C ALA A 145 -19.63 -6.36 -0.46
N LYS A 146 -19.99 -5.07 -0.51
CA LYS A 146 -20.91 -4.41 0.43
C LYS A 146 -22.35 -4.94 0.38
N MET A 147 -22.75 -5.62 -0.70
CA MET A 147 -24.09 -6.22 -0.83
C MET A 147 -24.17 -7.63 -0.23
N LEU A 148 -23.02 -8.27 -0.03
CA LEU A 148 -22.94 -9.63 0.51
C LEU A 148 -22.84 -9.67 2.04
N LYS A 149 -22.70 -8.51 2.67
CA LYS A 149 -22.54 -8.34 4.12
C LYS A 149 -23.55 -7.33 4.64
#